data_AF-A0A3D6EE63-F1
#
_entry.id   AF-A0A3D6EE63-F1
#
_cell.length_a   1.000
_cell.length_b   1.000
_cell.length_c   1.000
_cell.angle_alpha   90.00
_cell.angle_beta   90.00
_cell.angle_gamma   90.00
#
_symmetry.space_group_name_H-M   'P 1'
#
loop_
_entity.id
_entity.type
_entity.pdbx_description
1 polymer ?
#
loop_
_entity_poly.entity_id
_entity_poly.type
_entity_poly.pdbx_seq_one_letter_code
_entity_poly.pdbx_strand_id
1 'polypeptide(L)'
;MININEVFETHDMIEKENLDVRTITIGISLLDCASESVEVTCDKIRAKILKYASKLAKTADDISAEFGVPIVNKRISITPIALVGSSCCKSVDDYLSIARTLDQTAKEVGVNFLGGFSAIVSKGMTASDRLMIESIPEVLDKTERICCSVNVGSTKTGLNMDAVRLMGQIIKKTAKLTADRDSLGCAKLVVLCNAPDDNPFMAGAFHGVTEADAVINVGVSGPGVVKCAVDKVKGQSFEVLCETIKKTAFKITRVGQLVAKEASARLGIPFGIIDLSLAPTPAIGDSVADILKSIGLEQAGAPGTTAALALLNDQVKKGGVMASSYVGGLSGAFIPVSEDQGMIEAAECGALSLEKLEAMTCVCSVGLDMIAIPGSTSAATLSGIIADEAAIG
;
A
#
# COMPACT_ATOMS: atom_id res chain seq x y z
N MET A 1 4.39 -12.21 -28.74
CA MET A 1 3.49 -13.32 -29.11
C MET A 1 3.56 -14.28 -27.94
N ILE A 2 2.49 -14.43 -27.16
CA ILE A 2 2.48 -15.29 -25.96
C ILE A 2 2.49 -16.75 -26.45
N ASN A 3 3.41 -17.57 -25.95
CA ASN A 3 3.50 -18.99 -26.31
C ASN A 3 2.40 -19.78 -25.58
N ILE A 4 1.83 -20.83 -26.18
CA ILE A 4 0.86 -21.73 -25.53
C ILE A 4 1.38 -22.25 -24.18
N ASN A 5 2.68 -22.54 -24.10
CA ASN A 5 3.29 -22.97 -22.84
C ASN A 5 3.25 -21.86 -21.76
N GLU A 6 3.38 -20.59 -22.14
CA GLU A 6 3.26 -19.46 -21.20
C GLU A 6 1.81 -19.29 -20.71
N VAL A 7 0.82 -19.62 -21.55
CA VAL A 7 -0.60 -19.60 -21.16
C VAL A 7 -0.89 -20.66 -20.12
N PHE A 8 -0.45 -21.92 -20.35
CA PHE A 8 -0.64 -22.99 -19.36
C PHE A 8 0.12 -22.72 -18.06
N GLU A 9 1.34 -22.19 -18.14
CA GLU A 9 2.10 -21.83 -16.95
C GLU A 9 1.42 -20.69 -16.17
N THR A 10 0.90 -19.66 -16.85
CA THR A 10 0.13 -18.59 -16.20
C THR A 10 -1.13 -19.13 -15.53
N HIS A 11 -1.83 -20.07 -16.18
CA HIS A 11 -2.99 -20.73 -15.60
C HIS A 11 -2.63 -21.51 -14.34
N ASP A 12 -1.53 -22.27 -14.36
CA ASP A 12 -1.04 -22.97 -13.16
C ASP A 12 -0.67 -22.01 -12.03
N MET A 13 -0.07 -20.85 -12.35
CA MET A 13 0.23 -19.82 -11.35
C MET A 13 -1.03 -19.29 -10.66
N ILE A 14 -2.13 -19.13 -11.41
CA ILE A 14 -3.41 -18.64 -10.88
C ILE A 14 -4.08 -19.71 -10.01
N GLU A 15 -4.28 -20.90 -10.56
CA GLU A 15 -5.09 -21.95 -9.91
C GLU A 15 -4.37 -22.66 -8.76
N LYS A 16 -3.05 -22.85 -8.87
CA LYS A 16 -2.27 -23.67 -7.93
C LYS A 16 -1.33 -22.89 -7.04
N GLU A 17 -0.93 -21.68 -7.47
CA GLU A 17 0.10 -20.89 -6.79
C GLU A 17 -0.42 -19.54 -6.28
N ASN A 18 -1.75 -19.33 -6.30
CA ASN A 18 -2.46 -18.16 -5.80
C ASN A 18 -1.99 -16.83 -6.42
N LEU A 19 -1.73 -16.80 -7.74
CA LEU A 19 -1.48 -15.55 -8.46
C LEU A 19 -2.77 -14.72 -8.52
N ASP A 20 -2.72 -13.49 -8.02
CA ASP A 20 -3.84 -12.55 -8.06
C ASP A 20 -3.44 -11.13 -8.44
N VAL A 21 -4.43 -10.39 -8.92
CA VAL A 21 -4.37 -8.93 -8.96
C VAL A 21 -4.94 -8.41 -7.64
N ARG A 22 -4.04 -8.06 -6.72
CA ARG A 22 -4.38 -7.56 -5.38
C ARG A 22 -5.28 -6.33 -5.45
N THR A 23 -5.06 -5.45 -6.42
CA THR A 23 -5.89 -4.25 -6.57
C THR A 23 -5.87 -3.65 -7.97
N ILE A 24 -7.01 -3.07 -8.37
CA ILE A 24 -7.07 -1.96 -9.32
C ILE A 24 -7.40 -0.69 -8.54
N THR A 25 -6.52 0.31 -8.64
CA THR A 25 -6.67 1.61 -7.99
C THR A 25 -6.85 2.71 -9.04
N ILE A 26 -7.94 3.48 -8.98
CA ILE A 26 -8.06 4.71 -9.77
C ILE A 26 -7.46 5.85 -8.95
N GLY A 27 -6.40 6.46 -9.45
CA GLY A 27 -5.91 7.76 -8.97
C GLY A 27 -6.74 8.88 -9.58
N ILE A 28 -7.22 9.83 -8.77
CA ILE A 28 -8.07 10.95 -9.21
C ILE A 28 -7.52 12.27 -8.65
N SER A 29 -7.21 13.21 -9.53
CA SER A 29 -6.85 14.57 -9.14
C SER A 29 -8.09 15.32 -8.63
N LEU A 30 -7.98 15.98 -7.48
CA LEU A 30 -9.05 16.79 -6.90
C LEU A 30 -8.71 18.29 -6.84
N LEU A 31 -7.61 18.73 -7.48
CA LEU A 31 -7.18 20.13 -7.43
C LEU A 31 -8.25 21.11 -8.00
N ASP A 32 -8.96 20.70 -9.04
CA ASP A 32 -10.09 21.46 -9.64
C ASP A 32 -11.38 21.44 -8.78
N CYS A 33 -11.41 20.60 -7.75
CA CYS A 33 -12.50 20.52 -6.79
C CYS A 33 -12.36 21.54 -5.65
N ALA A 34 -11.17 22.17 -5.50
CA ALA A 34 -10.95 23.22 -4.52
C ALA A 34 -11.92 24.40 -4.72
N SER A 35 -12.44 24.93 -3.62
CA SER A 35 -13.37 26.06 -3.58
C SER A 35 -13.23 26.80 -2.25
N GLU A 36 -13.90 27.94 -2.09
CA GLU A 36 -13.95 28.69 -0.83
C GLU A 36 -14.97 28.11 0.16
N SER A 37 -15.94 27.31 -0.32
CA SER A 37 -16.96 26.64 0.50
C SER A 37 -16.69 25.14 0.59
N VAL A 38 -16.81 24.60 1.81
CA VAL A 38 -16.65 23.17 2.08
C VAL A 38 -17.73 22.36 1.35
N GLU A 39 -18.97 22.86 1.33
CA GLU A 39 -20.10 22.23 0.65
C GLU A 39 -19.86 22.12 -0.86
N VAL A 40 -19.43 23.21 -1.49
CA VAL A 40 -19.13 23.22 -2.93
C VAL A 40 -17.96 22.28 -3.26
N THR A 41 -16.94 22.23 -2.41
CA THR A 41 -15.84 21.27 -2.56
C THR A 41 -16.34 19.82 -2.44
N CYS A 42 -17.21 19.52 -1.47
CA CYS A 42 -17.80 18.19 -1.31
C CYS A 42 -18.60 17.77 -2.55
N ASP A 43 -19.45 18.66 -3.08
CA ASP A 43 -20.26 18.39 -4.29
C ASP A 43 -19.38 18.09 -5.51
N LYS A 44 -18.33 18.90 -5.72
CA LYS A 44 -17.38 18.70 -6.83
C LYS A 44 -16.61 17.38 -6.68
N ILE A 45 -16.12 17.07 -5.49
CA ILE A 45 -15.42 15.80 -5.20
C ILE A 45 -16.32 14.62 -5.53
N ARG A 46 -17.56 14.62 -5.01
CA ARG A 46 -18.53 13.55 -5.27
C ARG A 46 -18.79 13.38 -6.77
N ALA A 47 -19.08 14.47 -7.46
CA ALA A 47 -19.34 14.45 -8.90
C ALA A 47 -18.15 13.90 -9.69
N LYS A 48 -16.92 14.29 -9.34
CA LYS A 48 -15.70 13.85 -10.02
C LYS A 48 -15.42 12.37 -9.78
N ILE A 49 -15.56 11.89 -8.54
CA ILE A 49 -15.37 10.46 -8.23
C ILE A 49 -16.41 9.61 -8.97
N LEU A 50 -17.69 10.00 -8.95
CA LEU A 50 -18.75 9.26 -9.68
C LEU A 50 -18.47 9.20 -11.19
N LYS A 51 -17.96 10.28 -11.78
CA LYS A 51 -17.60 10.34 -13.19
C LYS A 51 -16.54 9.29 -13.55
N TYR A 52 -15.48 9.14 -12.75
CA TYR A 52 -14.37 8.25 -13.07
C TYR A 52 -14.55 6.82 -12.56
N ALA A 53 -15.17 6.63 -11.40
CA ALA A 53 -15.14 5.34 -10.69
C ALA A 53 -16.45 4.54 -10.71
N SER A 54 -17.57 5.11 -11.20
CA SER A 54 -18.88 4.43 -11.18
C SER A 54 -18.92 3.07 -11.89
N LYS A 55 -18.01 2.83 -12.85
CA LYS A 55 -17.92 1.56 -13.59
C LYS A 55 -16.79 0.65 -13.10
N LEU A 56 -15.96 1.09 -12.16
CA LEU A 56 -14.74 0.38 -11.75
C LEU A 56 -15.03 -1.04 -11.28
N ALA A 57 -15.97 -1.20 -10.35
CA ALA A 57 -16.30 -2.50 -9.76
C ALA A 57 -16.72 -3.51 -10.84
N LYS A 58 -17.68 -3.12 -11.68
CA LYS A 58 -18.15 -3.95 -12.79
C LYS A 58 -17.03 -4.28 -13.78
N THR A 59 -16.24 -3.28 -14.18
CA THR A 59 -15.14 -3.51 -15.12
C THR A 59 -14.10 -4.48 -14.55
N ALA A 60 -13.76 -4.37 -13.27
CA ALA A 60 -12.85 -5.31 -12.62
C ALA A 60 -13.43 -6.73 -12.57
N ASP A 61 -14.73 -6.88 -12.27
CA ASP A 61 -15.39 -8.20 -12.25
C ASP A 61 -15.46 -8.83 -13.65
N ASP A 62 -15.76 -8.02 -14.68
CA ASP A 62 -15.79 -8.46 -16.08
C ASP A 62 -14.38 -8.93 -16.54
N ILE A 63 -13.32 -8.19 -16.18
CA ILE A 63 -11.93 -8.57 -16.48
C ILE A 63 -11.56 -9.84 -15.74
N SER A 64 -11.92 -9.95 -14.46
CA SER A 64 -11.62 -11.13 -13.66
C SER A 64 -12.25 -12.39 -14.25
N ALA A 65 -13.52 -12.31 -14.67
CA ALA A 65 -14.23 -13.40 -15.31
C ALA A 65 -13.66 -13.79 -16.68
N GLU A 66 -13.23 -12.82 -17.48
CA GLU A 66 -12.74 -13.06 -18.85
C GLU A 66 -11.31 -13.61 -18.88
N PHE A 67 -10.43 -13.07 -18.02
CA PHE A 67 -9.02 -13.47 -17.98
C PHE A 67 -8.75 -14.60 -16.98
N GLY A 68 -9.73 -14.95 -16.14
CA GLY A 68 -9.59 -15.94 -15.09
C GLY A 68 -8.64 -15.52 -13.96
N VAL A 69 -8.23 -14.25 -13.91
CA VAL A 69 -7.34 -13.73 -12.86
C VAL A 69 -8.19 -13.07 -11.78
N PRO A 70 -8.11 -13.52 -10.50
CA PRO A 70 -8.88 -12.90 -9.43
C PRO A 70 -8.43 -11.46 -9.20
N ILE A 71 -9.39 -10.52 -9.10
CA ILE A 71 -9.14 -9.13 -8.73
C ILE A 71 -9.73 -8.86 -7.35
N VAL A 72 -8.84 -8.86 -6.34
CA VAL A 72 -9.24 -8.90 -4.93
C VAL A 72 -9.87 -7.59 -4.49
N ASN A 73 -9.21 -6.46 -4.79
CA ASN A 73 -9.67 -5.15 -4.36
C ASN A 73 -9.88 -4.16 -5.51
N LYS A 74 -10.82 -3.26 -5.30
CA LYS A 74 -11.05 -2.07 -6.11
C LYS A 74 -10.90 -0.86 -5.21
N ARG A 75 -10.06 0.10 -5.58
CA ARG A 75 -9.63 1.19 -4.71
C ARG A 75 -9.62 2.53 -5.44
N ILE A 76 -9.61 3.60 -4.66
CA ILE A 76 -9.40 4.96 -5.16
C ILE A 76 -8.25 5.59 -4.38
N SER A 77 -7.37 6.32 -5.07
CA SER A 77 -6.47 7.28 -4.43
C SER A 77 -6.81 8.68 -4.92
N ILE A 78 -6.78 9.67 -4.03
CA ILE A 78 -7.07 11.07 -4.36
C ILE A 78 -5.89 11.97 -4.03
N THR A 79 -5.89 13.18 -4.60
CA THR A 79 -4.96 14.24 -4.19
C THR A 79 -4.98 14.42 -2.67
N PRO A 80 -3.81 14.57 -2.00
CA PRO A 80 -3.74 14.83 -0.57
C PRO A 80 -4.76 15.89 -0.14
N ILE A 81 -5.73 15.49 0.68
CA ILE A 81 -6.89 16.32 1.00
C ILE A 81 -6.50 17.61 1.73
N ALA A 82 -5.36 17.63 2.41
CA ALA A 82 -4.82 18.84 3.04
C ALA A 82 -4.58 19.97 2.01
N LEU A 83 -4.24 19.63 0.76
CA LEU A 83 -4.07 20.60 -0.32
C LEU A 83 -5.41 21.13 -0.82
N VAL A 84 -6.36 20.22 -1.05
CA VAL A 84 -7.69 20.53 -1.60
C VAL A 84 -8.53 21.34 -0.61
N GLY A 85 -8.48 20.97 0.68
CA GLY A 85 -9.22 21.63 1.74
C GLY A 85 -8.61 22.96 2.21
N SER A 86 -7.40 23.30 1.77
CA SER A 86 -6.65 24.46 2.29
C SER A 86 -7.36 25.81 2.15
N SER A 87 -8.16 25.98 1.09
CA SER A 87 -8.92 27.20 0.85
C SER A 87 -10.15 27.33 1.75
N CYS A 88 -10.90 26.23 1.95
CA CYS A 88 -12.21 26.24 2.61
C CYS A 88 -12.19 25.78 4.08
N CYS A 89 -11.34 24.83 4.46
CA CYS A 89 -11.34 24.26 5.81
C CYS A 89 -10.69 25.23 6.80
N LYS A 90 -11.40 25.53 7.89
CA LYS A 90 -10.92 26.38 9.01
C LYS A 90 -10.95 25.64 10.35
N SER A 91 -11.49 24.43 10.37
CA SER A 91 -11.63 23.59 11.56
C SER A 91 -11.44 22.10 11.23
N VAL A 92 -11.33 21.28 12.28
CA VAL A 92 -11.31 19.82 12.18
C VAL A 92 -12.64 19.27 11.62
N ASP A 93 -13.76 19.89 11.95
CA ASP A 93 -15.11 19.47 11.51
C ASP A 93 -15.31 19.64 10.00
N ASP A 94 -14.63 20.61 9.39
CA ASP A 94 -14.66 20.81 7.94
C ASP A 94 -14.02 19.61 7.20
N TYR A 95 -12.85 19.17 7.68
CA TYR A 95 -12.19 17.98 7.15
C TYR A 95 -13.00 16.70 7.39
N LEU A 96 -13.69 16.60 8.53
CA LEU A 96 -14.60 15.49 8.80
C LEU A 96 -15.78 15.47 7.82
N SER A 97 -16.29 16.63 7.42
CA SER A 97 -17.36 16.76 6.43
C SER A 97 -16.92 16.28 5.04
N ILE A 98 -15.69 16.63 4.64
CA ILE A 98 -15.07 16.11 3.41
C ILE A 98 -14.88 14.59 3.52
N ALA A 99 -14.35 14.08 4.63
CA ALA A 99 -14.13 12.65 4.84
C ALA A 99 -15.43 11.83 4.73
N ARG A 100 -16.53 12.32 5.32
CA ARG A 100 -17.86 11.69 5.20
C ARG A 100 -18.34 11.66 3.76
N THR A 101 -18.13 12.74 3.01
CA THR A 101 -18.47 12.80 1.58
C THR A 101 -17.67 11.77 0.78
N LEU A 102 -16.37 11.66 1.03
CA LEU A 102 -15.49 10.67 0.41
C LEU A 102 -15.94 9.24 0.74
N ASP A 103 -16.24 8.96 2.01
CA ASP A 103 -16.64 7.62 2.47
C ASP A 103 -17.97 7.19 1.86
N GLN A 104 -18.96 8.09 1.86
CA GLN A 104 -20.27 7.85 1.25
C GLN A 104 -20.15 7.64 -0.26
N THR A 105 -19.30 8.43 -0.93
CA THR A 105 -19.08 8.30 -2.38
C THR A 105 -18.34 6.99 -2.70
N ALA A 106 -17.32 6.63 -1.92
CA ALA A 106 -16.60 5.37 -2.05
C ALA A 106 -17.53 4.15 -1.90
N LYS A 107 -18.47 4.23 -0.94
CA LYS A 107 -19.53 3.22 -0.77
C LYS A 107 -20.46 3.16 -1.98
N GLU A 108 -20.87 4.31 -2.52
CA GLU A 108 -21.76 4.40 -3.68
C GLU A 108 -21.14 3.79 -4.94
N VAL A 109 -19.84 4.00 -5.19
CA VAL A 109 -19.13 3.40 -6.34
C VAL A 109 -18.68 1.96 -6.11
N GLY A 110 -18.87 1.43 -4.90
CA GLY A 110 -18.57 0.03 -4.56
C GLY A 110 -17.08 -0.29 -4.44
N VAL A 111 -16.24 0.67 -3.99
CA VAL A 111 -14.81 0.40 -3.73
C VAL A 111 -14.55 -0.03 -2.28
N ASN A 112 -13.48 -0.80 -2.09
CA ASN A 112 -13.09 -1.33 -0.78
C ASN A 112 -12.49 -0.23 0.11
N PHE A 113 -11.58 0.58 -0.45
CA PHE A 113 -10.86 1.61 0.28
C PHE A 113 -10.59 2.85 -0.59
N LEU A 114 -10.52 4.00 0.08
CA LEU A 114 -10.14 5.27 -0.52
C LEU A 114 -9.00 5.90 0.30
N GLY A 115 -7.85 6.08 -0.34
CA GLY A 115 -6.67 6.74 0.22
C GLY A 115 -6.51 8.14 -0.34
N GLY A 116 -5.72 8.97 0.33
CA GLY A 116 -5.47 10.35 -0.04
C GLY A 116 -6.05 11.35 0.96
N PHE A 117 -6.63 10.86 2.06
CA PHE A 117 -6.85 11.66 3.26
C PHE A 117 -5.49 11.90 3.95
N SER A 118 -4.69 12.73 3.29
CA SER A 118 -3.25 12.76 3.48
C SER A 118 -2.68 14.16 3.54
N ALA A 119 -1.52 14.30 4.19
CA ALA A 119 -0.70 15.51 4.21
C ALA A 119 0.77 15.18 3.94
N ILE A 120 1.47 16.10 3.26
CA ILE A 120 2.89 16.00 2.95
C ILE A 120 3.60 17.15 3.65
N VAL A 121 4.26 16.87 4.77
CA VAL A 121 4.70 17.88 5.75
C VAL A 121 6.19 17.79 6.06
N SER A 122 6.99 17.26 5.15
CA SER A 122 8.44 17.01 5.35
C SER A 122 9.24 18.26 5.71
N LYS A 123 8.82 19.45 5.27
CA LYS A 123 9.51 20.73 5.51
C LYS A 123 8.81 21.64 6.54
N GLY A 124 7.71 21.19 7.13
CA GLY A 124 6.86 21.99 8.00
C GLY A 124 5.38 21.70 7.75
N MET A 125 4.55 22.14 8.70
CA MET A 125 3.09 22.03 8.61
C MET A 125 2.49 23.43 8.44
N THR A 126 1.60 23.59 7.48
CA THR A 126 0.68 24.74 7.45
C THR A 126 -0.43 24.54 8.47
N ALA A 127 -1.24 25.59 8.71
CA ALA A 127 -2.43 25.47 9.57
C ALA A 127 -3.43 24.44 9.00
N SER A 128 -3.56 24.40 7.68
CA SER A 128 -4.39 23.43 6.94
C SER A 128 -3.92 21.99 7.20
N ASP A 129 -2.62 21.71 7.03
CA ASP A 129 -2.05 20.39 7.25
C ASP A 129 -2.28 19.92 8.69
N ARG A 130 -2.06 20.81 9.65
CA ARG A 130 -2.25 20.51 11.08
C ARG A 130 -3.71 20.16 11.39
N LEU A 131 -4.68 20.94 10.90
CA LEU A 131 -6.11 20.67 11.10
C LEU A 131 -6.52 19.33 10.48
N MET A 132 -6.01 19.02 9.29
CA MET A 132 -6.25 17.73 8.64
C MET A 132 -5.68 16.58 9.50
N ILE A 133 -4.43 16.67 9.94
CA ILE A 133 -3.78 15.65 10.79
C ILE A 133 -4.54 15.47 12.11
N GLU A 134 -4.95 16.56 12.76
CA GLU A 134 -5.72 16.54 14.01
C GLU A 134 -7.12 15.93 13.85
N SER A 135 -7.67 15.93 12.62
CA SER A 135 -8.97 15.31 12.29
C SER A 135 -8.91 13.79 12.12
N ILE A 136 -7.74 13.22 11.83
CA ILE A 136 -7.55 11.79 11.52
C ILE A 136 -8.23 10.85 12.52
N PRO A 137 -8.10 11.03 13.86
CA PRO A 137 -8.70 10.11 14.81
C PRO A 137 -10.22 10.03 14.70
N GLU A 138 -10.89 11.16 14.45
CA GLU A 138 -12.35 11.19 14.29
C GLU A 138 -12.79 10.71 12.92
N VAL A 139 -12.01 11.02 11.88
CA VAL A 139 -12.25 10.52 10.53
C VAL A 139 -12.23 8.99 10.52
N LEU A 140 -11.20 8.39 11.10
CA LEU A 140 -11.05 6.93 11.11
C LEU A 140 -12.05 6.22 12.03
N ASP A 141 -12.57 6.91 13.05
CA ASP A 141 -13.66 6.42 13.90
C ASP A 141 -15.02 6.45 13.18
N LYS A 142 -15.31 7.56 12.47
CA LYS A 142 -16.63 7.85 11.87
C LYS A 142 -16.77 7.43 10.41
N THR A 143 -15.73 6.88 9.79
CA THR A 143 -15.74 6.42 8.39
C THR A 143 -15.23 4.99 8.28
N GLU A 144 -15.71 4.29 7.26
CA GLU A 144 -15.40 2.87 7.06
C GLU A 144 -14.22 2.67 6.10
N ARG A 145 -14.25 3.35 4.95
CA ARG A 145 -13.38 3.09 3.78
C ARG A 145 -12.18 4.02 3.65
N ILE A 146 -12.14 5.10 4.44
CA ILE A 146 -11.07 6.08 4.35
C ILE A 146 -9.78 5.55 4.99
N CYS A 147 -8.69 5.68 4.25
CA CYS A 147 -7.32 5.48 4.70
C CYS A 147 -6.59 6.82 4.76
N CYS A 148 -5.80 7.01 5.81
CA CYS A 148 -5.07 8.24 6.09
C CYS A 148 -3.57 8.01 6.00
N SER A 149 -2.83 8.98 5.47
CA SER A 149 -1.38 8.93 5.43
C SER A 149 -0.71 10.27 5.65
N VAL A 150 0.42 10.30 6.35
CA VAL A 150 1.15 11.55 6.61
C VAL A 150 2.62 11.37 6.31
N ASN A 151 3.13 12.09 5.30
CA ASN A 151 4.55 12.09 4.97
C ASN A 151 5.30 13.11 5.83
N VAL A 152 6.11 12.63 6.78
CA VAL A 152 6.76 13.45 7.82
C VAL A 152 8.20 13.83 7.50
N GLY A 153 8.81 13.21 6.49
CA GLY A 153 10.22 13.38 6.18
C GLY A 153 10.56 13.13 4.72
N SER A 154 11.78 13.53 4.35
CA SER A 154 12.41 13.07 3.12
C SER A 154 13.92 13.21 3.19
N THR A 155 14.66 12.41 2.41
CA THR A 155 16.13 12.48 2.29
C THR A 155 16.60 13.89 1.92
N LYS A 156 15.81 14.62 1.11
CA LYS A 156 16.15 15.96 0.64
C LYS A 156 16.00 17.03 1.72
N THR A 157 15.22 16.77 2.77
CA THR A 157 14.73 17.81 3.69
C THR A 157 14.93 17.48 5.16
N GLY A 158 15.35 16.25 5.46
CA GLY A 158 15.35 15.71 6.81
C GLY A 158 13.94 15.40 7.29
N LEU A 159 13.81 15.25 8.62
CA LEU A 159 12.59 14.88 9.32
C LEU A 159 11.93 16.11 9.95
N ASN A 160 10.63 16.25 9.76
CA ASN A 160 9.82 17.19 10.53
C ASN A 160 9.44 16.55 11.88
N MET A 161 10.28 16.76 12.89
CA MET A 161 10.07 16.18 14.23
C MET A 161 8.82 16.68 14.95
N ASP A 162 8.30 17.87 14.59
CA ASP A 162 7.01 18.33 15.10
C ASP A 162 5.86 17.48 14.55
N ALA A 163 5.91 17.12 13.26
CA ALA A 163 4.93 16.21 12.66
C ALA A 163 5.06 14.79 13.24
N VAL A 164 6.29 14.29 13.44
CA VAL A 164 6.55 12.98 14.09
C VAL A 164 5.97 12.93 15.51
N ARG A 165 6.18 13.99 16.29
CA ARG A 165 5.62 14.14 17.64
C ARG A 165 4.09 14.14 17.61
N LEU A 166 3.50 14.88 16.68
CA LEU A 166 2.05 14.93 16.50
C LEU A 166 1.51 13.54 16.11
N MET A 167 2.14 12.84 15.18
CA MET A 167 1.69 11.53 14.72
C MET A 167 1.69 10.47 15.84
N GLY A 168 2.66 10.47 16.74
CA GLY A 168 2.62 9.58 17.92
C GLY A 168 1.40 9.83 18.82
N GLN A 169 0.96 11.08 18.93
CA GLN A 169 -0.27 11.45 19.66
C GLN A 169 -1.52 11.05 18.89
N ILE A 170 -1.55 11.28 17.57
CA ILE A 170 -2.65 10.92 16.69
C ILE A 170 -2.88 9.41 16.70
N ILE A 171 -1.86 8.59 16.48
CA ILE A 171 -1.97 7.12 16.54
C ILE A 171 -2.56 6.68 17.88
N LYS A 172 -2.06 7.24 19.00
CA LYS A 172 -2.57 6.90 20.33
C LYS A 172 -4.03 7.28 20.52
N LYS A 173 -4.45 8.44 19.99
CA LYS A 173 -5.84 8.92 20.06
C LYS A 173 -6.75 8.06 19.16
N THR A 174 -6.32 7.74 17.95
CA THR A 174 -7.04 6.85 17.01
C THR A 174 -7.28 5.47 17.62
N ALA A 175 -6.25 4.87 18.23
CA ALA A 175 -6.38 3.58 18.90
C ALA A 175 -7.43 3.62 20.02
N LYS A 176 -7.41 4.67 20.86
CA LYS A 176 -8.38 4.82 21.95
C LYS A 176 -9.80 5.05 21.47
N LEU A 177 -9.99 5.85 20.43
CA LEU A 177 -11.33 6.15 19.89
C LEU A 177 -11.95 4.93 19.22
N THR A 178 -11.14 4.04 18.66
CA THR A 178 -11.61 2.82 17.98
C THR A 178 -11.38 1.55 18.80
N ALA A 179 -11.15 1.69 20.11
CA ALA A 179 -10.81 0.58 21.01
C ALA A 179 -11.95 -0.45 21.16
N ASP A 180 -13.20 -0.05 20.95
CA ASP A 180 -14.38 -0.90 20.93
C ASP A 180 -14.43 -1.85 19.70
N ARG A 181 -13.57 -1.60 18.71
CA ARG A 181 -13.44 -2.33 17.46
C ARG A 181 -11.98 -2.71 17.20
N ASP A 182 -11.31 -3.21 18.24
CA ASP A 182 -9.91 -3.68 18.18
C ASP A 182 -8.90 -2.63 17.67
N SER A 183 -9.16 -1.34 17.93
CA SER A 183 -8.33 -0.23 17.44
C SER A 183 -8.19 -0.19 15.91
N LEU A 184 -9.19 -0.68 15.17
CA LEU A 184 -9.16 -0.84 13.70
C LEU A 184 -8.78 0.44 12.94
N GLY A 185 -9.01 1.62 13.52
CA GLY A 185 -8.57 2.88 12.91
C GLY A 185 -7.07 2.89 12.63
N CYS A 186 -6.24 2.28 13.49
CA CYS A 186 -4.80 2.21 13.29
C CYS A 186 -4.38 1.38 12.07
N ALA A 187 -5.16 0.38 11.67
CA ALA A 187 -4.90 -0.40 10.45
C ALA A 187 -5.14 0.41 9.15
N LYS A 188 -5.79 1.57 9.25
CA LYS A 188 -6.08 2.49 8.14
C LYS A 188 -5.23 3.77 8.18
N LEU A 189 -4.21 3.82 9.04
CA LEU A 189 -3.33 4.99 9.19
C LEU A 189 -1.88 4.58 8.99
N VAL A 190 -1.16 5.31 8.15
CA VAL A 190 0.29 5.12 7.97
C VAL A 190 1.04 6.44 8.06
N VAL A 191 2.24 6.38 8.65
CA VAL A 191 3.20 7.49 8.64
C VAL A 191 4.28 7.14 7.62
N LEU A 192 4.56 8.08 6.72
CA LEU A 192 5.50 7.89 5.61
C LEU A 192 6.73 8.77 5.80
N CYS A 193 7.88 8.27 5.34
CA CYS A 193 9.06 9.06 5.01
C CYS A 193 9.42 8.74 3.56
N ASN A 194 9.93 9.73 2.82
CA ASN A 194 10.26 9.54 1.40
C ASN A 194 9.10 8.98 0.57
N ALA A 195 7.86 9.41 0.88
CA ALA A 195 6.72 9.04 0.05
C ALA A 195 7.02 9.39 -1.42
N PRO A 196 6.78 8.46 -2.36
CA PRO A 196 6.92 8.73 -3.79
C PRO A 196 5.96 9.84 -4.23
N ASP A 197 6.19 10.40 -5.43
CA ASP A 197 5.34 11.48 -5.96
C ASP A 197 3.86 11.06 -6.06
N ASP A 198 3.59 9.78 -6.31
CA ASP A 198 2.29 9.13 -6.25
C ASP A 198 2.38 7.76 -5.56
N ASN A 199 1.32 7.35 -4.85
CA ASN A 199 1.26 6.04 -4.19
C ASN A 199 -0.14 5.42 -4.35
N PRO A 200 -0.31 4.29 -5.04
CA PRO A 200 -1.62 3.62 -5.13
C PRO A 200 -1.90 2.59 -4.01
N PHE A 201 -1.00 2.43 -3.03
CA PHE A 201 -1.07 1.36 -2.01
C PHE A 201 -1.63 1.81 -0.68
N MET A 202 -2.66 1.10 -0.20
CA MET A 202 -3.26 1.36 1.10
C MET A 202 -2.39 0.80 2.24
N ALA A 203 -2.38 1.44 3.41
CA ALA A 203 -3.12 2.67 3.77
C ALA A 203 -2.47 3.98 3.25
N GLY A 204 -1.27 3.89 2.67
CA GLY A 204 -0.44 5.03 2.26
C GLY A 204 -0.86 5.78 1.00
N ALA A 205 -1.93 5.35 0.34
CA ALA A 205 -2.20 5.77 -1.02
C ALA A 205 -2.58 7.25 -1.11
N PHE A 206 -2.10 7.94 -2.13
CA PHE A 206 -2.56 9.25 -2.57
C PHE A 206 -2.22 9.44 -4.05
N HIS A 207 -2.99 10.29 -4.74
CA HIS A 207 -2.76 10.67 -6.13
C HIS A 207 -1.85 11.89 -6.18
N GLY A 208 -0.68 11.76 -6.79
CA GLY A 208 0.32 12.82 -6.88
C GLY A 208 -0.19 14.07 -7.61
N VAL A 209 0.35 15.23 -7.26
CA VAL A 209 0.00 16.49 -7.96
C VAL A 209 0.63 16.61 -9.35
N THR A 210 1.61 15.76 -9.64
CA THR A 210 2.30 15.63 -10.93
C THR A 210 1.61 14.68 -11.90
N GLU A 211 0.62 13.93 -11.43
CA GLU A 211 -0.12 12.95 -12.20
C GLU A 211 -1.23 13.59 -13.06
N ALA A 212 -1.74 12.83 -14.02
CA ALA A 212 -2.88 13.23 -14.85
C ALA A 212 -4.18 13.37 -14.03
N ASP A 213 -5.25 13.85 -14.66
CA ASP A 213 -6.57 14.01 -14.01
C ASP A 213 -7.10 12.71 -13.40
N ALA A 214 -6.86 11.58 -14.07
CA ALA A 214 -7.08 10.26 -13.53
C ALA A 214 -6.13 9.24 -14.17
N VAL A 215 -5.72 8.23 -13.41
CA VAL A 215 -4.88 7.11 -13.89
C VAL A 215 -5.33 5.79 -13.28
N ILE A 216 -5.09 4.69 -13.99
CA ILE A 216 -5.28 3.32 -13.50
C ILE A 216 -3.95 2.76 -13.02
N ASN A 217 -3.87 2.41 -11.75
CA ASN A 217 -2.75 1.70 -11.16
C ASN A 217 -3.16 0.27 -10.79
N VAL A 218 -2.26 -0.68 -10.95
CA VAL A 218 -2.52 -2.09 -10.64
C VAL A 218 -1.46 -2.62 -9.69
N GLY A 219 -1.90 -3.27 -8.62
CA GLY A 219 -1.02 -4.04 -7.74
C GLY A 219 -1.24 -5.53 -7.99
N VAL A 220 -0.16 -6.27 -8.20
CA VAL A 220 -0.18 -7.73 -8.31
C VAL A 220 0.47 -8.36 -7.09
N SER A 221 -0.09 -9.48 -6.64
CA SER A 221 0.51 -10.29 -5.58
C SER A 221 0.98 -11.62 -6.15
N GLY A 222 2.02 -12.18 -5.57
CA GLY A 222 2.45 -13.55 -5.88
C GLY A 222 3.50 -14.16 -4.94
N PRO A 223 3.48 -13.96 -3.61
CA PRO A 223 4.35 -14.72 -2.71
C PRO A 223 4.24 -16.24 -2.92
N GLY A 224 3.02 -16.80 -3.07
CA GLY A 224 2.83 -18.22 -3.35
C GLY A 224 3.55 -18.73 -4.61
N VAL A 225 3.45 -17.97 -5.71
CA VAL A 225 4.15 -18.24 -6.98
C VAL A 225 5.66 -18.23 -6.80
N VAL A 226 6.19 -17.21 -6.12
CA VAL A 226 7.64 -17.10 -5.87
C VAL A 226 8.12 -18.24 -4.96
N LYS A 227 7.37 -18.58 -3.91
CA LYS A 227 7.68 -19.70 -3.02
C LYS A 227 7.76 -21.01 -3.79
N CYS A 228 6.75 -21.32 -4.61
CA CYS A 228 6.73 -22.54 -5.42
C CYS A 228 7.92 -22.60 -6.38
N ALA A 229 8.28 -21.49 -7.01
CA ALA A 229 9.45 -21.40 -7.87
C ALA A 229 10.76 -21.65 -7.11
N VAL A 230 10.92 -21.06 -5.92
CA VAL A 230 12.09 -21.25 -5.06
C VAL A 230 12.19 -22.69 -4.54
N ASP A 231 11.05 -23.31 -4.18
CA ASP A 231 11.00 -24.70 -3.71
C ASP A 231 11.56 -25.69 -4.74
N LYS A 232 11.37 -25.42 -6.05
CA LYS A 232 11.89 -26.25 -7.16
C LYS A 232 13.41 -26.20 -7.32
N VAL A 233 14.08 -25.18 -6.73
CA VAL A 233 15.53 -24.97 -6.84
C VAL A 233 16.26 -25.01 -5.49
N LYS A 234 15.65 -25.64 -4.48
CA LYS A 234 16.28 -25.84 -3.17
C LYS A 234 17.64 -26.54 -3.28
N GLY A 235 18.62 -26.02 -2.55
CA GLY A 235 20.01 -26.52 -2.54
C GLY A 235 20.85 -26.13 -3.76
N GLN A 236 20.31 -25.38 -4.73
CA GLN A 236 21.07 -24.85 -5.86
C GLN A 236 21.89 -23.60 -5.46
N SER A 237 22.73 -23.11 -6.38
CA SER A 237 23.51 -21.90 -6.17
C SER A 237 22.64 -20.64 -6.09
N PHE A 238 23.15 -19.59 -5.43
CA PHE A 238 22.48 -18.28 -5.39
C PHE A 238 22.22 -17.69 -6.78
N GLU A 239 23.07 -18.01 -7.78
CA GLU A 239 22.84 -17.59 -9.16
C GLU A 239 21.53 -18.18 -9.72
N VAL A 240 21.31 -19.49 -9.55
CA VAL A 240 20.09 -20.17 -10.00
C VAL A 240 18.87 -19.66 -9.23
N LEU A 241 19.00 -19.44 -7.92
CA LEU A 241 17.95 -18.88 -7.08
C LEU A 241 17.53 -17.48 -7.57
N CYS A 242 18.50 -16.58 -7.75
CA CYS A 242 18.25 -15.22 -8.20
C CYS A 242 17.58 -15.17 -9.57
N GLU A 243 18.10 -15.93 -10.54
CA GLU A 243 17.49 -16.02 -11.88
C GLU A 243 16.08 -16.58 -11.85
N THR A 244 15.81 -17.53 -10.95
CA THR A 244 14.46 -18.10 -10.75
C THR A 244 13.50 -17.04 -10.25
N ILE A 245 13.84 -16.34 -9.16
CA ILE A 245 12.99 -15.26 -8.60
C ILE A 245 12.73 -14.17 -9.64
N LYS A 246 13.79 -13.72 -10.34
CA LYS A 246 13.70 -12.68 -11.36
C LYS A 246 12.77 -13.06 -12.51
N LYS A 247 12.87 -14.29 -13.03
CA LYS A 247 11.99 -14.78 -14.10
C LYS A 247 10.55 -14.92 -13.64
N THR A 248 10.33 -15.34 -12.40
CA THR A 248 8.99 -15.44 -11.82
C THR A 248 8.35 -14.05 -11.67
N ALA A 249 9.07 -13.09 -11.10
CA ALA A 249 8.61 -11.71 -10.97
C ALA A 249 8.29 -11.07 -12.33
N PHE A 250 9.09 -11.34 -13.37
CA PHE A 250 8.81 -10.90 -14.73
C PHE A 250 7.43 -11.39 -15.22
N LYS A 251 7.10 -12.67 -14.99
CA LYS A 251 5.83 -13.28 -15.43
C LYS A 251 4.64 -12.67 -14.68
N ILE A 252 4.75 -12.56 -13.36
CA ILE A 252 3.74 -11.91 -12.50
C ILE A 252 3.46 -10.48 -13.01
N THR A 253 4.52 -9.72 -13.32
CA THR A 253 4.40 -8.35 -13.85
C THR A 253 3.63 -8.30 -15.17
N ARG A 254 3.84 -9.27 -16.06
CA ARG A 254 3.15 -9.32 -17.37
C ARG A 254 1.65 -9.53 -17.22
N VAL A 255 1.22 -10.35 -16.25
CA VAL A 255 -0.19 -10.54 -15.93
C VAL A 255 -0.80 -9.24 -15.40
N GLY A 256 -0.13 -8.56 -14.47
CA GLY A 256 -0.55 -7.24 -14.00
C GLY A 256 -0.68 -6.21 -15.12
N GLN A 257 0.27 -6.20 -16.06
CA GLN A 257 0.24 -5.30 -17.21
C GLN A 257 -0.93 -5.58 -18.16
N LEU A 258 -1.29 -6.85 -18.34
CA LEU A 258 -2.43 -7.24 -19.16
C LEU A 258 -3.73 -6.67 -18.56
N VAL A 259 -3.95 -6.93 -17.27
CA VAL A 259 -5.13 -6.43 -16.54
C VAL A 259 -5.19 -4.89 -16.54
N ALA A 260 -4.05 -4.23 -16.32
CA ALA A 260 -3.99 -2.77 -16.30
C ALA A 260 -4.36 -2.14 -17.65
N LYS A 261 -3.85 -2.69 -18.76
CA LYS A 261 -4.19 -2.21 -20.11
C LYS A 261 -5.66 -2.40 -20.44
N GLU A 262 -6.23 -3.54 -20.05
CA GLU A 262 -7.64 -3.82 -20.30
C GLU A 262 -8.54 -2.89 -19.48
N ALA A 263 -8.24 -2.71 -18.18
CA ALA A 263 -8.96 -1.78 -17.33
C ALA A 263 -8.88 -0.34 -17.86
N SER A 264 -7.69 0.08 -18.30
CA SER A 264 -7.46 1.39 -18.92
C SER A 264 -8.32 1.58 -20.18
N ALA A 265 -8.36 0.58 -21.07
CA ALA A 265 -9.14 0.64 -22.30
C ALA A 265 -10.66 0.70 -22.03
N ARG A 266 -11.18 -0.14 -21.13
CA ARG A 266 -12.62 -0.20 -20.80
C ARG A 266 -13.13 1.04 -20.07
N LEU A 267 -12.32 1.61 -19.19
CA LEU A 267 -12.67 2.80 -18.42
C LEU A 267 -12.37 4.10 -19.15
N GLY A 268 -11.54 4.06 -20.21
CA GLY A 268 -11.08 5.25 -20.91
C GLY A 268 -10.18 6.14 -20.05
N ILE A 269 -9.46 5.55 -19.08
CA ILE A 269 -8.56 6.23 -18.15
C ILE A 269 -7.13 5.76 -18.46
N PRO A 270 -6.14 6.64 -18.61
CA PRO A 270 -4.76 6.26 -18.87
C PRO A 270 -4.20 5.26 -17.85
N PHE A 271 -3.39 4.33 -18.32
CA PHE A 271 -2.63 3.42 -17.46
C PHE A 271 -1.47 4.17 -16.81
N GLY A 272 -1.39 4.12 -15.48
CA GLY A 272 -0.29 4.65 -14.67
C GLY A 272 0.75 3.55 -14.44
N ILE A 273 0.86 3.04 -13.21
CA ILE A 273 1.90 2.11 -12.81
C ILE A 273 1.40 0.70 -12.47
N ILE A 274 2.32 -0.27 -12.54
CA ILE A 274 2.20 -1.59 -11.93
C ILE A 274 3.17 -1.65 -10.76
N ASP A 275 2.68 -2.08 -9.60
CA ASP A 275 3.53 -2.40 -8.47
C ASP A 275 3.59 -3.92 -8.28
N LEU A 276 4.78 -4.38 -7.94
CA LEU A 276 5.18 -5.78 -7.90
C LEU A 276 5.41 -6.28 -6.49
N SER A 277 4.71 -5.68 -5.55
CA SER A 277 4.92 -5.99 -4.16
C SER A 277 4.46 -7.40 -3.82
N LEU A 278 5.38 -8.22 -3.30
CA LEU A 278 5.04 -9.50 -2.72
C LEU A 278 4.35 -9.22 -1.39
N ALA A 279 3.03 -9.10 -1.44
CA ALA A 279 2.22 -8.71 -0.32
C ALA A 279 1.41 -9.93 0.13
N PRO A 280 1.78 -10.57 1.25
CA PRO A 280 1.15 -11.80 1.71
C PRO A 280 -0.29 -11.57 2.14
N THR A 281 -0.98 -12.68 2.35
CA THR A 281 -2.31 -12.73 2.96
C THR A 281 -2.29 -13.76 4.09
N PRO A 282 -3.32 -13.79 4.96
CA PRO A 282 -3.44 -14.84 5.98
C PRO A 282 -3.65 -16.25 5.40
N ALA A 283 -3.76 -16.40 4.07
CA ALA A 283 -3.94 -17.70 3.44
C ALA A 283 -2.66 -18.55 3.52
N ILE A 284 -2.84 -19.83 3.85
CA ILE A 284 -1.72 -20.78 3.94
C ILE A 284 -1.02 -20.89 2.58
N GLY A 285 0.30 -20.74 2.58
CA GLY A 285 1.13 -20.83 1.39
C GLY A 285 1.36 -19.50 0.66
N ASP A 286 0.74 -18.41 1.12
CA ASP A 286 0.94 -17.05 0.60
C ASP A 286 1.72 -16.19 1.62
N SER A 287 2.99 -16.55 1.85
CA SER A 287 3.84 -15.98 2.90
C SER A 287 5.23 -15.61 2.39
N VAL A 288 5.69 -14.41 2.73
CA VAL A 288 7.07 -13.96 2.50
C VAL A 288 8.01 -14.66 3.46
N ALA A 289 7.60 -14.86 4.72
CA ALA A 289 8.39 -15.63 5.68
C ALA A 289 8.69 -17.06 5.18
N ASP A 290 7.72 -17.70 4.53
CA ASP A 290 7.94 -19.04 3.96
C ASP A 290 8.85 -19.03 2.74
N ILE A 291 8.85 -17.96 1.92
CA ILE A 291 9.88 -17.80 0.87
C ILE A 291 11.27 -17.75 1.51
N LEU A 292 11.42 -16.97 2.58
CA LEU A 292 12.68 -16.84 3.31
C LEU A 292 13.14 -18.19 3.90
N LYS A 293 12.21 -18.99 4.43
CA LYS A 293 12.49 -20.37 4.84
C LYS A 293 12.92 -21.24 3.65
N SER A 294 12.23 -21.13 2.52
CA SER A 294 12.55 -21.89 1.30
C SER A 294 13.90 -21.51 0.68
N ILE A 295 14.38 -20.29 0.88
CA ILE A 295 15.75 -19.87 0.52
C ILE A 295 16.80 -20.62 1.35
N GLY A 296 16.46 -21.06 2.57
CA GLY A 296 17.31 -21.87 3.44
C GLY A 296 17.41 -21.38 4.88
N LEU A 297 16.57 -20.43 5.30
CA LEU A 297 16.50 -20.00 6.69
C LEU A 297 15.63 -20.96 7.51
N GLU A 298 15.95 -21.12 8.78
CA GLU A 298 15.12 -21.90 9.70
C GLU A 298 13.78 -21.20 9.98
N GLN A 299 13.83 -19.89 10.24
CA GLN A 299 12.68 -19.02 10.48
C GLN A 299 13.01 -17.60 10.02
N ALA A 300 11.99 -16.82 9.64
CA ALA A 300 12.12 -15.37 9.52
C ALA A 300 12.60 -14.77 10.85
N GLY A 301 13.61 -13.90 10.80
CA GLY A 301 14.24 -13.31 11.99
C GLY A 301 15.60 -13.93 12.34
N ALA A 302 15.89 -15.15 11.89
CA ALA A 302 17.19 -15.80 12.08
C ALA A 302 18.34 -15.03 11.40
N PRO A 303 19.61 -15.22 11.82
CA PRO A 303 20.78 -14.66 11.13
C PRO A 303 20.74 -14.99 9.63
N GLY A 304 20.93 -13.96 8.79
CA GLY A 304 20.78 -14.07 7.33
C GLY A 304 19.44 -13.60 6.77
N THR A 305 18.39 -13.44 7.60
CA THR A 305 17.06 -12.95 7.17
C THR A 305 17.12 -11.65 6.37
N THR A 306 17.85 -10.65 6.87
CA THR A 306 17.98 -9.35 6.18
C THR A 306 18.65 -9.50 4.80
N ALA A 307 19.67 -10.35 4.69
CA ALA A 307 20.35 -10.59 3.41
C ALA A 307 19.45 -11.33 2.42
N ALA A 308 18.71 -12.35 2.89
CA ALA A 308 17.75 -13.08 2.06
C ALA A 308 16.60 -12.18 1.57
N LEU A 309 16.09 -11.30 2.45
CA LEU A 309 15.07 -10.31 2.08
C LEU A 309 15.61 -9.29 1.07
N ALA A 310 16.84 -8.79 1.27
CA ALA A 310 17.49 -7.88 0.33
C ALA A 310 17.64 -8.52 -1.07
N LEU A 311 18.07 -9.78 -1.12
CA LEU A 311 18.16 -10.56 -2.35
C LEU A 311 16.79 -10.70 -3.00
N LEU A 312 15.77 -11.10 -2.24
CA LEU A 312 14.40 -11.26 -2.74
C LEU A 312 13.91 -9.94 -3.37
N ASN A 313 14.02 -8.83 -2.63
CA ASN A 313 13.61 -7.50 -3.10
C ASN A 313 14.32 -7.06 -4.37
N ASP A 314 15.65 -7.23 -4.43
CA ASP A 314 16.46 -6.88 -5.58
C ASP A 314 16.05 -7.69 -6.83
N GLN A 315 15.82 -9.00 -6.68
CA GLN A 315 15.45 -9.86 -7.80
C GLN A 315 14.00 -9.61 -8.28
N VAL A 316 13.06 -9.35 -7.36
CA VAL A 316 11.69 -8.95 -7.73
C VAL A 316 11.69 -7.63 -8.51
N LYS A 317 12.39 -6.61 -8.00
CA LYS A 317 12.52 -5.31 -8.68
C LYS A 317 13.13 -5.48 -10.09
N LYS A 318 14.21 -6.25 -10.22
CA LYS A 318 14.86 -6.52 -11.52
C LYS A 318 13.95 -7.25 -12.50
N GLY A 319 13.21 -8.26 -12.04
CA GLY A 319 12.25 -9.00 -12.88
C GLY A 319 11.12 -8.09 -13.37
N GLY A 320 10.66 -7.21 -12.48
CA GLY A 320 9.69 -6.18 -12.77
C GLY A 320 10.07 -5.19 -13.85
N VAL A 321 11.18 -4.50 -13.64
CA VAL A 321 11.69 -3.48 -14.58
C VAL A 321 12.01 -4.09 -15.94
N MET A 322 12.38 -5.37 -15.99
CA MET A 322 12.54 -6.11 -17.25
C MET A 322 11.21 -6.34 -17.99
N ALA A 323 10.10 -6.50 -17.26
CA ALA A 323 8.79 -6.78 -17.84
C ALA A 323 8.05 -5.52 -18.31
N SER A 324 8.15 -4.40 -17.59
CA SER A 324 7.38 -3.20 -17.90
C SER A 324 8.16 -1.92 -17.62
N SER A 325 8.00 -0.93 -18.50
CA SER A 325 8.47 0.45 -18.28
C SER A 325 7.60 1.23 -17.30
N TYR A 326 6.48 0.66 -16.87
CA TYR A 326 5.49 1.27 -15.98
C TYR A 326 5.58 0.71 -14.55
N VAL A 327 6.71 0.09 -14.17
CA VAL A 327 6.89 -0.34 -12.78
C VAL A 327 7.12 0.88 -11.90
N GLY A 328 6.34 1.00 -10.82
CA GLY A 328 6.40 2.12 -9.89
C GLY A 328 5.94 1.73 -8.49
N GLY A 329 5.63 2.73 -7.67
CA GLY A 329 5.19 2.52 -6.29
C GLY A 329 6.32 2.05 -5.36
N LEU A 330 5.98 1.26 -4.34
CA LEU A 330 6.95 0.75 -3.37
C LEU A 330 7.72 -0.45 -3.93
N SER A 331 7.05 -1.31 -4.71
CA SER A 331 7.61 -2.49 -5.40
C SER A 331 8.64 -3.26 -4.57
N GLY A 332 8.20 -4.18 -3.69
CA GLY A 332 9.10 -5.02 -2.88
C GLY A 332 8.35 -6.07 -2.06
N ALA A 333 9.05 -6.87 -1.26
CA ALA A 333 8.43 -7.84 -0.37
C ALA A 333 7.95 -7.16 0.92
N PHE A 334 6.64 -7.18 1.15
CA PHE A 334 6.04 -6.64 2.35
C PHE A 334 6.31 -7.57 3.53
N ILE A 335 6.44 -7.00 4.72
CA ILE A 335 6.65 -7.75 5.97
C ILE A 335 5.55 -7.44 7.00
N PRO A 336 4.26 -7.59 6.65
CA PRO A 336 3.16 -7.24 7.53
C PRO A 336 3.01 -8.31 8.62
N VAL A 337 3.53 -8.04 9.81
CA VAL A 337 3.74 -9.09 10.84
C VAL A 337 2.45 -9.82 11.19
N SER A 338 1.32 -9.13 11.30
CA SER A 338 0.03 -9.73 11.65
C SER A 338 -0.81 -10.21 10.46
N GLU A 339 -0.34 -10.05 9.21
CA GLU A 339 -1.03 -10.57 8.01
C GLU A 339 -0.32 -11.77 7.37
N ASP A 340 0.99 -11.94 7.63
CA ASP A 340 1.78 -13.07 7.15
C ASP A 340 1.91 -14.16 8.22
N GLN A 341 1.28 -15.32 7.99
CA GLN A 341 1.28 -16.43 8.94
C GLN A 341 2.68 -16.86 9.40
N GLY A 342 3.67 -16.90 8.51
CA GLY A 342 5.02 -17.28 8.88
C GLY A 342 5.75 -16.20 9.69
N MET A 343 5.36 -14.93 9.53
CA MET A 343 5.83 -13.83 10.39
C MET A 343 5.17 -13.89 11.77
N ILE A 344 3.87 -14.22 11.86
CA ILE A 344 3.17 -14.44 13.14
C ILE A 344 3.88 -15.52 13.94
N GLU A 345 4.14 -16.69 13.33
CA GLU A 345 4.86 -17.79 13.98
C GLU A 345 6.26 -17.37 14.45
N ALA A 346 6.95 -16.56 13.64
CA ALA A 346 8.28 -16.04 13.97
C ALA A 346 8.25 -15.04 15.13
N ALA A 347 7.20 -14.22 15.23
CA ALA A 347 7.00 -13.32 16.36
C ALA A 347 6.62 -14.09 17.63
N GLU A 348 5.74 -15.09 17.54
CA GLU A 348 5.30 -15.92 18.67
C GLU A 348 6.45 -16.73 19.28
N CYS A 349 7.36 -17.24 18.47
CA CYS A 349 8.56 -17.95 18.95
C CYS A 349 9.70 -17.01 19.36
N GLY A 350 9.52 -15.69 19.25
CA GLY A 350 10.50 -14.68 19.64
C GLY A 350 11.66 -14.47 18.67
N ALA A 351 11.55 -14.97 17.44
CA ALA A 351 12.57 -14.77 16.39
C ALA A 351 12.51 -13.37 15.76
N LEU A 352 11.35 -12.72 15.78
CA LEU A 352 11.18 -11.33 15.33
C LEU A 352 11.08 -10.37 16.52
N SER A 353 12.16 -9.61 16.76
CA SER A 353 12.14 -8.43 17.63
C SER A 353 11.88 -7.15 16.80
N LEU A 354 11.54 -6.04 17.47
CA LEU A 354 11.34 -4.76 16.79
C LEU A 354 12.60 -4.30 16.07
N GLU A 355 13.76 -4.43 16.71
CA GLU A 355 15.06 -4.06 16.14
C GLU A 355 15.41 -4.97 14.95
N LYS A 356 14.96 -6.24 14.97
CA LYS A 356 15.13 -7.12 13.83
C LYS A 356 14.26 -6.69 12.65
N LEU A 357 13.03 -6.23 12.92
CA LEU A 357 12.14 -5.68 11.91
C LEU A 357 12.71 -4.39 11.32
N GLU A 358 13.20 -3.45 12.15
CA GLU A 358 13.94 -2.25 11.68
C GLU A 358 15.17 -2.63 10.84
N ALA A 359 15.92 -3.65 11.24
CA ALA A 359 17.02 -4.17 10.42
C ALA A 359 16.56 -4.86 9.12
N MET A 360 15.29 -5.21 8.98
CA MET A 360 14.70 -5.70 7.73
C MET A 360 14.15 -4.55 6.88
N THR A 361 13.67 -3.47 7.51
CA THR A 361 13.18 -2.28 6.80
C THR A 361 14.30 -1.57 6.04
N CYS A 362 15.55 -1.60 6.50
CA CYS A 362 16.67 -0.98 5.77
C CYS A 362 16.93 -1.55 4.37
N VAL A 363 16.38 -2.72 4.04
CA VAL A 363 16.47 -3.36 2.72
C VAL A 363 15.10 -3.54 2.04
N CYS A 364 14.04 -3.00 2.64
CA CYS A 364 12.66 -3.11 2.19
C CYS A 364 11.98 -1.72 2.12
N SER A 365 11.12 -1.49 1.13
CA SER A 365 10.52 -0.17 0.89
C SER A 365 9.27 0.13 1.75
N VAL A 366 8.78 -0.81 2.54
CA VAL A 366 7.46 -0.70 3.21
C VAL A 366 7.56 -0.16 4.63
N GLY A 367 8.70 -0.41 5.29
CA GLY A 367 8.91 -0.08 6.68
C GLY A 367 8.22 -1.03 7.66
N LEU A 368 8.03 -0.55 8.89
CA LEU A 368 7.33 -1.29 9.96
C LEU A 368 5.82 -1.31 9.67
N ASP A 369 5.30 -2.48 9.29
CA ASP A 369 3.91 -2.63 8.85
C ASP A 369 3.16 -3.71 9.65
N MET A 370 1.89 -3.42 9.95
CA MET A 370 0.95 -4.30 10.65
C MET A 370 1.55 -4.95 11.92
N ILE A 371 2.31 -4.18 12.71
CA ILE A 371 2.90 -4.60 13.98
C ILE A 371 1.98 -4.22 15.14
N ALA A 372 1.55 -5.23 15.90
CA ALA A 372 0.83 -5.00 17.15
C ALA A 372 1.80 -4.63 18.28
N ILE A 373 1.52 -3.54 18.99
CA ILE A 373 2.28 -3.12 20.18
C ILE A 373 1.35 -2.93 21.37
N PRO A 374 1.85 -2.95 22.62
CA PRO A 374 1.01 -2.81 23.80
C PRO A 374 0.19 -1.51 23.80
N GLY A 375 -1.10 -1.61 24.15
CA GLY A 375 -1.99 -0.46 24.30
C GLY A 375 -1.58 0.50 25.43
N SER A 376 -0.61 0.16 26.27
CA SER A 376 0.00 1.04 27.27
C SER A 376 1.15 1.91 26.74
N THR A 377 1.69 1.61 25.54
CA THR A 377 2.83 2.33 24.94
C THR A 377 2.57 3.83 24.85
N SER A 378 3.52 4.64 25.30
CA SER A 378 3.35 6.09 25.35
C SER A 378 3.37 6.72 23.95
N ALA A 379 2.72 7.88 23.78
CA ALA A 379 2.79 8.64 22.53
C ALA A 379 4.23 9.06 22.19
N ALA A 380 5.06 9.35 23.19
CA ALA A 380 6.47 9.68 22.99
C ALA A 380 7.27 8.48 22.45
N THR A 381 7.00 7.27 22.95
CA THR A 381 7.60 6.03 22.45
C THR A 381 7.20 5.77 21.00
N LEU A 382 5.90 5.95 20.67
CA LEU A 382 5.41 5.86 19.28
C LEU A 382 6.15 6.85 18.36
N SER A 383 6.33 8.10 18.81
CA SER A 383 7.11 9.09 18.06
C SER A 383 8.58 8.69 17.90
N GLY A 384 9.17 8.02 18.89
CA GLY A 384 10.52 7.46 18.80
C GLY A 384 10.63 6.41 17.69
N ILE A 385 9.73 5.41 17.71
CA ILE A 385 9.68 4.34 16.69
C ILE A 385 9.50 4.94 15.29
N ILE A 386 8.61 5.92 15.13
CA ILE A 386 8.43 6.63 13.85
C ILE A 386 9.72 7.35 13.43
N ALA A 387 10.41 8.00 14.37
CA ALA A 387 11.63 8.73 14.08
C ALA A 387 12.76 7.81 13.64
N ASP A 388 12.92 6.67 14.33
CA ASP A 388 13.93 5.67 14.02
C ASP A 388 13.68 5.07 12.62
N GLU A 389 12.46 4.66 12.34
CA GLU A 389 12.08 4.12 11.02
C GLU A 389 12.21 5.17 9.90
N ALA A 390 11.76 6.41 10.16
CA ALA A 390 11.90 7.50 9.20
C ALA A 390 13.34 7.93 8.96
N ALA A 391 14.27 7.66 9.89
CA ALA A 391 15.70 7.93 9.73
C ALA A 391 16.43 6.84 8.94
N ILE A 392 15.91 5.61 8.94
CA ILE A 392 16.41 4.51 8.10
C ILE A 392 16.08 4.78 6.63
N GLY A 393 14.85 5.22 6.35
CA GLY A 393 14.37 5.58 5.01
C GLY A 393 14.95 6.88 4.48
#